data_AF-A0A976DUZ2-F1
#
_entry.id   AF-A0A976DUZ2-F1
#
_cell.length_a   1.000
_cell.length_b   1.000
_cell.length_c   1.000
_cell.angle_alpha   90.00
_cell.angle_beta   90.00
_cell.angle_gamma   90.00
#
_symmetry.space_group_name_H-M   'P 1'
#
loop_
_entity.id
_entity.type
_entity.pdbx_description
1 polymer ?
#
loop_
_entity_poly.entity_id
_entity_poly.type
_entity_poly.pdbx_seq_one_letter_code
_entity_poly.pdbx_strand_id
1 'polypeptide(L)'
;MSAIIKFNNLADIATHFRKDLTGDNRKEKDLVLFFAHNGTGKTRLSMEFKQLGKEFDADGSVIARDTLYFNAFTEDLFSWHNDLENDTERFLKLNTNSAFFDGLRELELDAKIRSFFHNYVNLQFNIDYENGIVRFARSIIVDDAEQTIENIKISRGEETLFIWCFFLAICQLAIDQDPAYDWVKYVYIDDPISSLDENNVIAIACDLANLLTTEGSPIKTVISTHHSLFFNVLFNEFGRKVKNKRYFLHFKDPTEYSLQDTNDTPFFHHIATLSELKQVVESNRIYTFHFNALRSVLEKTATFFGYDKIDNCIHGLEDEVLFERALQLFSHGKYSIFDPVEMGDDNKQLFGRILNGFVTKYEFHFPEIFNESNPAATT
;
A
#
# COMPACT_ATOMS: atom_id res chain seq x y z
N MET A 1 -7.12 5.18 -25.79
CA MET A 1 -6.49 4.05 -25.08
C MET A 1 -5.07 4.44 -24.77
N SER A 2 -4.62 4.29 -23.52
CA SER A 2 -3.21 4.44 -23.16
C SER A 2 -2.40 3.27 -23.69
N ALA A 3 -1.19 3.54 -24.18
CA ALA A 3 -0.29 2.49 -24.67
C ALA A 3 0.21 1.61 -23.51
N ILE A 4 0.23 0.29 -23.73
CA ILE A 4 0.88 -0.67 -22.84
C ILE A 4 2.36 -0.75 -23.23
N ILE A 5 3.24 -0.60 -22.25
CA ILE A 5 4.69 -0.70 -22.40
C ILE A 5 5.14 -2.02 -21.76
N LYS A 6 5.95 -2.81 -22.49
CA LYS A 6 6.47 -4.07 -22.01
C LYS A 6 7.91 -3.93 -21.52
N PHE A 7 8.25 -4.64 -20.44
CA PHE A 7 9.58 -4.67 -19.85
C PHE A 7 9.97 -6.12 -19.52
N ASN A 8 11.27 -6.40 -19.61
CA ASN A 8 11.79 -7.75 -19.34
C ASN A 8 12.21 -7.95 -17.88
N ASN A 9 12.41 -6.85 -17.14
CA ASN A 9 12.86 -6.88 -15.74
C ASN A 9 12.46 -5.59 -15.00
N LEU A 10 12.59 -5.61 -13.68
CA LEU A 10 12.27 -4.48 -12.80
C LEU A 10 13.26 -3.32 -12.92
N ALA A 11 14.52 -3.57 -13.28
CA ALA A 11 15.52 -2.51 -13.44
C ALA A 11 15.19 -1.58 -14.61
N ASP A 12 14.64 -2.12 -15.70
CA ASP A 12 14.16 -1.34 -16.84
C ASP A 12 12.96 -0.46 -16.45
N ILE A 13 12.06 -0.98 -15.59
CA ILE A 13 10.92 -0.21 -15.05
C ILE A 13 11.43 0.90 -14.13
N ALA A 14 12.38 0.59 -13.23
CA ALA A 14 12.98 1.59 -12.36
C ALA A 14 13.65 2.71 -13.16
N THR A 15 14.36 2.35 -14.23
CA THR A 15 14.95 3.31 -15.18
C THR A 15 13.86 4.14 -15.86
N HIS A 16 12.74 3.52 -16.26
CA HIS A 16 11.60 4.22 -16.85
C HIS A 16 11.01 5.25 -15.88
N PHE A 17 10.80 4.88 -14.62
CA PHE A 17 10.29 5.81 -13.59
C PHE A 17 11.27 6.95 -13.33
N ARG A 18 12.58 6.69 -13.24
CA ARG A 18 13.58 7.76 -13.14
C ARG A 18 13.50 8.73 -14.33
N LYS A 19 13.31 8.24 -15.55
CA LYS A 19 13.15 9.09 -16.75
C LYS A 19 11.88 9.94 -16.72
N ASP A 20 10.77 9.39 -16.23
CA ASP A 20 9.55 10.17 -16.04
C ASP A 20 9.78 11.30 -15.03
N LEU A 21 10.53 11.01 -13.96
CA LEU A 21 10.86 11.98 -12.93
C LEU A 21 11.91 13.01 -13.38
N THR A 22 12.89 12.66 -14.20
CA THR A 22 13.93 13.60 -14.67
C THR A 22 13.55 14.36 -15.94
N GLY A 23 12.49 13.94 -16.64
CA GLY A 23 12.07 14.54 -17.89
C GLY A 23 12.98 14.20 -19.08
N ASP A 24 13.75 13.11 -19.04
CA ASP A 24 14.66 12.63 -20.10
C ASP A 24 13.96 12.56 -21.47
N ASN A 25 14.00 13.68 -22.21
CA ASN A 25 13.25 13.93 -23.45
C ASN A 25 11.73 13.77 -23.33
N ARG A 26 11.18 13.93 -22.12
CA ARG A 26 9.75 13.81 -21.78
C ARG A 26 9.32 14.97 -20.87
N LYS A 27 8.01 15.14 -20.69
CA LYS A 27 7.52 16.08 -19.67
C LYS A 27 7.89 15.56 -18.29
N GLU A 28 8.76 16.29 -17.61
CA GLU A 28 9.18 16.06 -16.23
C GLU A 28 7.98 15.93 -15.29
N LYS A 29 8.07 14.98 -14.38
CA LYS A 29 7.08 14.66 -13.36
C LYS A 29 7.70 14.75 -11.99
N ASP A 30 6.88 15.11 -11.03
CA ASP A 30 7.26 15.19 -9.63
C ASP A 30 6.82 13.91 -8.89
N LEU A 31 5.83 13.19 -9.44
CA LEU A 31 5.25 12.00 -8.81
C LEU A 31 4.92 10.88 -9.81
N VAL A 32 5.27 9.64 -9.47
CA VAL A 32 4.78 8.42 -10.11
C VAL A 32 3.97 7.63 -9.08
N LEU A 33 2.67 7.46 -9.33
CA LEU A 33 1.79 6.62 -8.52
C LEU A 33 1.42 5.38 -9.32
N PHE A 34 1.61 4.18 -8.79
CA PHE A 34 1.17 2.98 -9.51
C PHE A 34 0.54 1.92 -8.62
N PHE A 35 -0.45 1.24 -9.21
CA PHE A 35 -1.11 0.11 -8.60
C PHE A 35 -0.52 -1.18 -9.16
N ALA A 36 -0.21 -2.13 -8.28
CA ALA A 36 0.20 -3.47 -8.67
C ALA A 36 -0.23 -4.51 -7.64
N HIS A 37 -0.73 -5.64 -8.11
CA HIS A 37 -1.15 -6.75 -7.25
C HIS A 37 0.01 -7.31 -6.43
N ASN A 38 -0.34 -8.01 -5.34
CA ASN A 38 0.64 -8.75 -4.53
C ASN A 38 1.39 -9.78 -5.39
N GLY A 39 2.67 -9.99 -5.08
CA GLY A 39 3.54 -10.87 -5.87
C GLY A 39 4.19 -10.22 -7.11
N THR A 40 3.72 -9.06 -7.57
CA THR A 40 4.31 -8.34 -8.73
C THR A 40 5.77 -7.90 -8.51
N GLY A 41 6.25 -7.88 -7.26
CA GLY A 41 7.63 -7.51 -6.93
C GLY A 41 7.84 -6.02 -6.68
N LYS A 42 6.83 -5.30 -6.19
CA LYS A 42 6.91 -3.87 -5.85
C LYS A 42 8.09 -3.54 -4.92
N THR A 43 8.32 -4.35 -3.88
CA THR A 43 9.46 -4.18 -2.98
C THR A 43 10.79 -4.36 -3.70
N ARG A 44 10.92 -5.36 -4.59
CA ARG A 44 12.11 -5.53 -5.43
C ARG A 44 12.32 -4.33 -6.35
N LEU A 45 11.24 -3.79 -6.93
CA LEU A 45 11.29 -2.60 -7.79
C LEU A 45 11.76 -1.36 -7.03
N SER A 46 11.33 -1.17 -5.78
CA SER A 46 11.84 -0.09 -4.91
C SER A 46 13.36 -0.19 -4.69
N MET A 47 13.87 -1.42 -4.56
CA MET A 47 15.29 -1.68 -4.38
C MET A 47 16.09 -1.47 -5.67
N GLU A 48 15.56 -1.86 -6.83
CA GLU A 48 16.15 -1.52 -8.14
C GLU A 48 16.22 0.00 -8.33
N PHE A 49 15.14 0.72 -8.02
CA PHE A 49 15.12 2.18 -8.11
C PHE A 49 16.16 2.84 -7.21
N LYS A 50 16.27 2.38 -5.95
CA LYS A 50 17.30 2.80 -5.01
C LYS A 50 18.70 2.50 -5.53
N GLN A 51 18.91 1.32 -6.11
CA GLN A 51 20.21 0.85 -6.57
C GLN A 51 20.75 1.71 -7.72
N LEU A 52 19.89 2.17 -8.63
CA LEU A 52 20.25 3.11 -9.71
C LEU A 52 20.76 4.47 -9.19
N GLY A 53 20.45 4.82 -7.94
CA GLY A 53 20.83 6.07 -7.30
C GLY A 53 22.10 6.00 -6.47
N LYS A 54 22.75 4.85 -6.40
CA LYS A 54 23.98 4.67 -5.64
C LYS A 54 25.21 4.91 -6.51
N GLU A 55 26.19 5.57 -5.92
CA GLU A 55 27.54 5.67 -6.47
C GLU A 55 28.48 4.82 -5.63
N PHE A 56 29.41 4.15 -6.30
CA PHE A 56 30.36 3.22 -5.68
C PHE A 56 31.78 3.71 -5.91
N ASP A 57 32.64 3.54 -4.90
CA ASP A 57 34.08 3.67 -5.10
C ASP A 57 34.68 2.44 -5.82
N ALA A 58 35.99 2.47 -6.04
CA ALA A 58 36.71 1.40 -6.70
C ALA A 58 36.67 0.05 -5.95
N ASP A 59 36.42 0.09 -4.63
CA ASP A 59 36.35 -1.09 -3.76
C ASP A 59 34.92 -1.63 -3.60
N GLY A 60 33.94 -0.99 -4.24
CA GLY A 60 32.54 -1.39 -4.22
C GLY A 60 31.75 -0.89 -3.00
N SER A 61 32.29 0.05 -2.23
CA SER A 61 31.57 0.69 -1.12
C SER A 61 30.71 1.84 -1.63
N VAL A 62 29.54 2.02 -1.01
CA VAL A 62 28.59 3.08 -1.39
C VAL A 62 29.10 4.42 -0.87
N ILE A 63 29.48 5.33 -1.77
CA ILE A 63 29.97 6.68 -1.44
C ILE A 63 28.88 7.76 -1.52
N ALA A 64 27.85 7.54 -2.34
CA ALA A 64 26.70 8.44 -2.44
C ALA A 64 25.42 7.66 -2.72
N ARG A 65 24.29 8.29 -2.40
CA ARG A 65 22.93 7.76 -2.58
C ARG A 65 21.96 8.92 -2.77
N ASP A 66 20.84 8.68 -3.43
CA ASP A 66 19.85 9.73 -3.72
C ASP A 66 18.40 9.40 -3.36
N THR A 67 18.14 8.19 -2.83
CA THR A 67 16.77 7.67 -2.63
C THR A 67 16.51 7.28 -1.18
N LEU A 68 15.59 8.00 -0.53
CA LEU A 68 14.94 7.58 0.72
C LEU A 68 13.77 6.66 0.39
N TYR A 69 13.51 5.62 1.18
CA TYR A 69 12.45 4.67 0.87
C TYR A 69 11.73 4.15 2.11
N PHE A 70 10.46 3.76 1.92
CA PHE A 70 9.64 3.02 2.87
C PHE A 70 9.22 1.71 2.24
N ASN A 71 9.60 0.60 2.86
CA ASN A 71 9.24 -0.77 2.48
C ASN A 71 9.62 -1.73 3.63
N ALA A 72 9.49 -3.03 3.42
CA ALA A 72 9.86 -4.06 4.41
C ALA A 72 11.30 -3.92 4.96
N PHE A 73 12.29 -3.51 4.15
CA PHE A 73 13.66 -3.28 4.65
C PHE A 73 13.77 -2.08 5.59
N THR A 74 12.84 -1.13 5.48
CA THR A 74 12.75 0.03 6.40
C THR A 74 12.14 -0.40 7.72
N GLU A 75 11.10 -1.24 7.67
CA GLU A 75 10.51 -1.85 8.86
C GLU A 75 11.53 -2.70 9.63
N ASP A 76 12.36 -3.46 8.92
CA ASP A 76 13.45 -4.28 9.52
C ASP A 76 14.53 -3.44 10.24
N LEU A 77 14.55 -2.12 10.07
CA LEU A 77 15.41 -1.22 10.87
C LEU A 77 14.94 -1.10 12.32
N PHE A 78 13.73 -1.58 12.62
CA PHE A 78 13.09 -1.54 13.92
C PHE A 78 12.90 -2.98 14.41
N SER A 79 13.38 -3.30 15.61
CA SER A 79 13.31 -4.67 16.15
C SER A 79 12.95 -4.70 17.62
N TRP A 80 12.08 -5.63 18.02
CA TRP A 80 11.67 -5.72 19.42
C TRP A 80 12.69 -6.41 20.30
N HIS A 81 12.92 -5.82 21.48
CA HIS A 81 13.38 -6.51 22.66
C HIS A 81 12.17 -6.79 23.56
N ASN A 82 11.93 -8.06 23.88
CA ASN A 82 10.75 -8.49 24.63
C ASN A 82 11.07 -9.02 26.04
N ASP A 83 12.33 -9.05 26.48
CA ASP A 83 12.75 -9.62 27.78
C ASP A 83 12.03 -10.94 28.10
N LEU A 84 12.37 -12.00 27.37
CA LEU A 84 11.67 -13.30 27.50
C LEU A 84 11.93 -13.99 28.85
N GLU A 85 12.94 -13.55 29.60
CA GLU A 85 13.32 -14.16 30.88
C GLU A 85 12.48 -13.62 32.04
N ASN A 86 12.35 -12.29 32.14
CA ASN A 86 11.65 -11.66 33.26
C ASN A 86 10.28 -11.10 32.87
N ASP A 87 9.98 -10.96 31.58
CA ASP A 87 8.73 -10.42 31.04
C ASP A 87 8.42 -9.00 31.53
N THR A 88 9.47 -8.21 31.79
CA THR A 88 9.36 -6.86 32.39
C THR A 88 9.77 -5.74 31.46
N GLU A 89 10.76 -5.96 30.57
CA GLU A 89 11.33 -4.88 29.75
C GLU A 89 11.08 -5.05 28.25
N ARG A 90 10.15 -4.26 27.72
CA ARG A 90 9.76 -4.29 26.30
C ARG A 90 10.03 -2.94 25.64
N PHE A 91 10.81 -2.96 24.57
CA PHE A 91 11.14 -1.77 23.80
C PHE A 91 11.51 -2.09 22.35
N LEU A 92 11.41 -1.09 21.49
CA LEU A 92 11.78 -1.17 20.09
C LEU A 92 13.21 -0.64 19.92
N LYS A 93 14.11 -1.45 19.36
CA LYS A 93 15.49 -1.09 19.02
C LYS A 93 15.55 -0.52 17.61
N LEU A 94 16.26 0.59 17.46
CA LEU A 94 16.56 1.26 16.21
C LEU A 94 17.94 0.79 15.71
N ASN A 95 18.04 0.44 14.42
CA ASN A 95 19.33 0.14 13.80
C ASN A 95 20.04 1.45 13.40
N THR A 96 20.61 2.13 14.38
CA THR A 96 21.25 3.46 14.26
C THR A 96 22.46 3.51 13.32
N ASN A 97 22.95 2.36 12.82
CA ASN A 97 23.98 2.31 11.77
C ASN A 97 23.43 2.65 10.37
N SER A 98 22.11 2.68 10.21
CA SER A 98 21.46 3.05 8.95
C SER A 98 21.39 4.55 8.79
N ALA A 99 21.70 5.06 7.60
CA ALA A 99 21.56 6.49 7.25
C ALA A 99 20.13 7.02 7.37
N PHE A 100 19.15 6.12 7.47
CA PHE A 100 17.78 6.48 7.82
C PHE A 100 17.73 7.32 9.13
N PHE A 101 18.65 7.05 10.04
CA PHE A 101 18.72 7.64 11.38
C PHE A 101 19.79 8.74 11.53
N ASP A 102 20.38 9.25 10.44
CA ASP A 102 21.46 10.24 10.53
C ASP A 102 21.01 11.56 11.21
N GLY A 103 19.75 11.95 11.03
CA GLY A 103 19.17 13.16 11.64
C GLY A 103 18.62 12.98 13.07
N LEU A 104 18.86 11.83 13.73
CA LEU A 104 18.25 11.53 15.03
C LEU A 104 18.63 12.49 16.16
N ARG A 105 19.81 13.13 16.08
CA ARG A 105 20.41 13.83 17.23
C ARG A 105 20.20 15.34 17.25
N GLU A 106 19.76 15.93 16.14
CA GLU A 106 19.85 17.38 15.95
C GLU A 106 18.48 18.11 15.99
N LEU A 107 17.35 17.39 16.10
CA LEU A 107 16.04 17.96 15.83
C LEU A 107 14.94 17.53 16.81
N GLU A 108 13.85 18.31 16.84
CA GLU A 108 12.55 17.96 17.43
C GLU A 108 11.84 16.85 16.63
N LEU A 109 12.57 15.80 16.22
CA LEU A 109 12.03 14.66 15.50
C LEU A 109 10.89 14.01 16.32
N ASP A 110 11.05 13.95 17.65
CA ASP A 110 9.99 13.57 18.59
C ASP A 110 8.68 14.34 18.36
N ALA A 111 8.75 15.66 18.22
CA ALA A 111 7.56 16.49 18.06
C ALA A 111 6.89 16.24 16.70
N LYS A 112 7.70 16.10 15.63
CA LYS A 112 7.19 15.74 14.30
C LYS A 112 6.54 14.36 14.30
N ILE A 113 7.20 13.34 14.85
CA ILE A 113 6.65 11.97 14.94
C ILE A 113 5.35 11.97 15.77
N ARG A 114 5.31 12.65 16.93
CA ARG A 114 4.10 12.77 17.76
C ARG A 114 2.94 13.42 16.99
N SER A 115 3.22 14.46 16.19
CA SER A 115 2.21 15.18 15.42
C SER A 115 1.48 14.28 14.42
N PHE A 116 2.18 13.31 13.82
CA PHE A 116 1.57 12.30 12.97
C PHE A 116 0.92 11.18 13.79
N PHE A 117 1.64 10.64 14.77
CA PHE A 117 1.23 9.43 15.49
C PHE A 117 -0.06 9.60 16.30
N HIS A 118 -0.24 10.76 16.94
CA HIS A 118 -1.44 11.06 17.73
C HIS A 118 -2.72 11.15 16.90
N ASN A 119 -2.64 11.34 15.57
CA ASN A 119 -3.81 11.35 14.69
C ASN A 119 -4.45 9.97 14.55
N TYR A 120 -3.68 8.91 14.80
CA TYR A 120 -4.10 7.54 14.51
C TYR A 120 -4.21 6.69 15.76
N VAL A 121 -3.35 6.94 16.77
CA VAL A 121 -3.23 6.10 17.96
C VAL A 121 -3.08 6.94 19.21
N ASN A 122 -3.84 6.59 20.26
CA ASN A 122 -3.72 7.19 21.58
C ASN A 122 -2.68 6.45 22.43
N LEU A 123 -1.40 6.60 22.06
CA LEU A 123 -0.25 6.05 22.77
C LEU A 123 0.83 7.11 22.91
N GLN A 124 1.56 7.03 24.02
CA GLN A 124 2.75 7.83 24.25
C GLN A 124 3.99 7.00 23.88
N PHE A 125 5.04 7.67 23.44
CA PHE A 125 6.35 7.04 23.26
C PHE A 125 7.45 7.95 23.80
N ASN A 126 8.63 7.39 24.03
CA ASN A 126 9.86 8.11 24.33
C ASN A 126 11.01 7.47 23.53
N ILE A 127 11.82 8.31 22.89
CA ILE A 127 12.98 7.87 22.11
C ILE A 127 14.26 8.23 22.88
N ASP A 128 15.02 7.21 23.22
CA ASP A 128 16.40 7.30 23.70
C ASP A 128 17.32 7.23 22.48
N TYR A 129 17.75 8.39 21.98
CA TYR A 129 18.62 8.49 20.80
C TYR A 129 20.07 8.05 21.06
N GLU A 130 20.51 8.05 22.32
CA GLU A 130 21.86 7.59 22.66
C GLU A 130 21.95 6.07 22.52
N ASN A 131 20.94 5.36 23.02
CA ASN A 131 20.88 3.90 22.97
C ASN A 131 20.12 3.36 21.76
N GLY A 132 19.45 4.23 20.99
CA GLY A 132 18.62 3.84 19.85
C GLY A 132 17.42 3.01 20.27
N ILE A 133 16.69 3.44 21.30
CA ILE A 133 15.58 2.68 21.87
C ILE A 133 14.31 3.52 21.91
N VAL A 134 13.16 2.93 21.57
CA VAL A 134 11.83 3.52 21.75
C VAL A 134 11.04 2.72 22.78
N ARG A 135 10.52 3.42 23.79
CA ARG A 135 9.59 2.88 24.79
C ARG A 135 8.21 3.44 24.57
N PHE A 136 7.19 2.61 24.76
CA PHE A 136 5.79 3.02 24.63
C PHE A 136 5.11 3.00 25.99
N ALA A 137 4.15 3.91 26.16
CA ALA A 137 3.37 4.06 27.37
C ALA A 137 1.91 4.41 27.04
N ARG A 138 1.02 4.14 27.99
CA ARG A 138 -0.41 4.48 27.86
C ARG A 138 -0.97 4.98 29.18
N SER A 139 -1.66 6.11 29.13
CA SER A 139 -2.49 6.58 30.23
C SER A 139 -3.78 5.76 30.31
N ILE A 140 -4.09 5.27 31.51
CA ILE A 140 -5.35 4.63 31.85
C ILE A 140 -5.94 5.30 33.09
N ILE A 141 -7.27 5.24 33.24
CA ILE A 141 -7.95 5.72 34.44
C ILE A 141 -8.21 4.50 35.33
N VAL A 142 -7.69 4.54 36.56
CA VAL A 142 -7.94 3.52 37.59
C VAL A 142 -8.40 4.25 38.83
N ASP A 143 -9.59 3.94 39.32
CA ASP A 143 -10.20 4.55 40.51
C ASP A 143 -10.22 6.10 40.46
N ASP A 144 -10.68 6.66 39.34
CA ASP A 144 -10.74 8.11 39.06
C ASP A 144 -9.37 8.84 39.08
N ALA A 145 -8.26 8.09 39.09
CA ALA A 145 -6.91 8.63 38.95
C ALA A 145 -6.26 8.20 37.63
N GLU A 146 -5.58 9.13 36.96
CA GLU A 146 -4.77 8.83 35.79
C GLU A 146 -3.49 8.09 36.22
N GLN A 147 -3.26 6.91 35.65
CA GLN A 147 -2.05 6.12 35.82
C GLN A 147 -1.43 5.86 34.46
N THR A 148 -0.10 6.01 34.35
CA THR A 148 0.62 5.68 33.12
C THR A 148 1.24 4.30 33.24
N ILE A 149 0.91 3.41 32.30
CA ILE A 149 1.57 2.11 32.16
C ILE A 149 2.71 2.28 31.17
N GLU A 150 3.93 2.12 31.67
CA GLU A 150 5.18 2.19 30.90
C GLU A 150 5.57 0.84 30.29
N ASN A 151 6.50 0.86 29.33
CA ASN A 151 7.12 -0.33 28.71
C ASN A 151 6.12 -1.34 28.13
N ILE A 152 5.06 -0.84 27.48
CA ILE A 152 4.05 -1.70 26.86
C ILE A 152 4.52 -2.25 25.51
N LYS A 153 4.12 -3.49 25.20
CA LYS A 153 4.18 -4.01 23.83
C LYS A 153 2.94 -3.54 23.08
N ILE A 154 3.15 -2.87 21.95
CA ILE A 154 2.08 -2.45 21.04
C ILE A 154 1.79 -3.53 20.00
N SER A 155 0.61 -3.49 19.40
CA SER A 155 0.22 -4.39 18.31
C SER A 155 1.10 -4.21 17.07
N ARG A 156 1.06 -5.18 16.15
CA ARG A 156 1.79 -5.06 14.87
C ARG A 156 1.32 -3.89 14.03
N GLY A 157 0.02 -3.60 14.00
CA GLY A 157 -0.52 -2.43 13.30
C GLY A 157 -0.03 -1.11 13.88
N GLU A 158 -0.03 -0.98 15.21
CA GLU A 158 0.51 0.21 15.90
C GLU A 158 2.02 0.37 15.68
N GLU A 159 2.77 -0.74 15.63
CA GLU A 159 4.20 -0.77 15.31
C GLU A 159 4.47 -0.27 13.89
N THR A 160 3.80 -0.83 12.88
CA THR A 160 3.93 -0.40 11.47
C THR A 160 3.55 1.07 11.33
N LEU A 161 2.49 1.52 12.01
CA LEU A 161 2.06 2.90 11.99
C LEU A 161 3.05 3.86 12.64
N PHE A 162 3.69 3.45 13.75
CA PHE A 162 4.76 4.22 14.36
C PHE A 162 5.94 4.37 13.40
N ILE A 163 6.37 3.28 12.76
CA ILE A 163 7.46 3.29 11.78
C ILE A 163 7.10 4.18 10.57
N TRP A 164 5.85 4.15 10.13
CA TRP A 164 5.32 5.05 9.10
C TRP A 164 5.36 6.52 9.52
N CYS A 165 4.93 6.86 10.74
CA CYS A 165 5.01 8.23 11.26
C CYS A 165 6.45 8.71 11.39
N PHE A 166 7.37 7.81 11.76
CA PHE A 166 8.80 8.04 11.77
C PHE A 166 9.33 8.40 10.38
N PHE A 167 8.92 7.61 9.38
CA PHE A 167 9.27 7.86 7.99
C PHE A 167 8.72 9.20 7.48
N LEU A 168 7.46 9.52 7.76
CA LEU A 168 6.86 10.82 7.39
C LEU A 168 7.62 11.99 8.01
N ALA A 169 8.06 11.87 9.26
CA ALA A 169 8.87 12.90 9.91
C ALA A 169 10.21 13.10 9.18
N ILE A 170 10.90 12.03 8.77
CA ILE A 170 12.14 12.13 7.97
C ILE A 170 11.85 12.70 6.57
N CYS A 171 10.76 12.30 5.92
CA CYS A 171 10.36 12.87 4.64
C CYS A 171 10.12 14.38 4.75
N GLN A 172 9.50 14.84 5.83
CA GLN A 172 9.35 16.28 6.08
C GLN A 172 10.71 16.96 6.20
N LEU A 173 11.69 16.37 6.91
CA LEU A 173 13.04 16.93 6.99
C LEU A 173 13.74 17.01 5.63
N ALA A 174 13.58 16.00 4.77
CA ALA A 174 14.11 16.03 3.41
C ALA A 174 13.46 17.13 2.56
N ILE A 175 12.14 17.34 2.69
CA ILE A 175 11.41 18.42 2.01
C ILE A 175 11.86 19.80 2.53
N ASP A 176 12.10 19.90 3.84
CA ASP A 176 12.60 21.10 4.52
C ASP A 176 14.08 21.38 4.19
N GLN A 177 14.76 20.51 3.41
CA GLN A 177 16.18 20.59 3.05
C GLN A 177 17.10 20.63 4.28
N ASP A 178 16.78 19.76 5.24
CA ASP A 178 17.64 19.57 6.40
C ASP A 178 18.98 18.93 6.01
N PRO A 179 20.13 19.44 6.50
CA PRO A 179 21.46 18.94 6.14
C PRO A 179 21.66 17.43 6.32
N ALA A 180 20.98 16.82 7.31
CA ALA A 180 21.08 15.37 7.53
C ALA A 180 20.46 14.55 6.38
N TYR A 181 19.58 15.16 5.58
CA TYR A 181 18.82 14.53 4.51
C TYR A 181 18.96 15.23 3.15
N ASP A 182 19.93 16.14 2.98
CA ASP A 182 20.25 16.84 1.71
C ASP A 182 20.55 15.89 0.53
N TRP A 183 20.98 14.66 0.85
CA TRP A 183 21.24 13.63 -0.16
C TRP A 183 19.94 13.10 -0.81
N VAL A 184 18.78 13.29 -0.18
CA VAL A 184 17.50 12.76 -0.65
C VAL A 184 17.01 13.59 -1.83
N LYS A 185 17.05 13.00 -3.03
CA LYS A 185 16.43 13.57 -4.24
C LYS A 185 15.12 12.89 -4.58
N TYR A 186 15.03 11.60 -4.23
CA TYR A 186 13.87 10.76 -4.48
C TYR A 186 13.33 10.13 -3.20
N VAL A 187 12.02 10.02 -3.12
CA VAL A 187 11.32 9.21 -2.12
C VAL A 187 10.62 8.05 -2.83
N TYR A 188 10.81 6.83 -2.34
CA TYR A 188 10.10 5.64 -2.84
C TYR A 188 9.29 5.00 -1.71
N ILE A 189 7.97 4.97 -1.85
CA ILE A 189 7.06 4.39 -0.86
C ILE A 189 6.41 3.14 -1.45
N ASP A 190 6.63 1.98 -0.84
CA ASP A 190 6.02 0.72 -1.21
C ASP A 190 5.07 0.21 -0.13
N ASP A 191 3.79 0.11 -0.47
CA ASP A 191 2.72 -0.43 0.39
C ASP A 191 2.81 0.06 1.85
N PRO A 192 2.65 1.38 2.08
CA PRO A 192 2.80 1.94 3.43
C PRO A 192 1.70 1.49 4.40
N ILE A 193 0.65 0.87 3.85
CA ILE A 193 -0.50 0.35 4.59
C ILE A 193 -0.41 -1.17 4.55
N SER A 194 -0.09 -1.78 5.69
CA SER A 194 -0.33 -3.20 5.94
C SER A 194 -1.27 -3.34 7.14
N SER A 195 -2.41 -4.00 6.93
CA SER A 195 -3.33 -4.41 8.02
C SER A 195 -3.94 -3.27 8.88
N LEU A 196 -4.23 -2.10 8.30
CA LEU A 196 -4.94 -0.99 8.98
C LEU A 196 -6.44 -0.97 8.67
N ASP A 197 -7.24 -0.33 9.54
CA ASP A 197 -8.66 -0.06 9.27
C ASP A 197 -8.87 1.01 8.18
N GLU A 198 -10.04 0.99 7.50
CA GLU A 198 -10.32 1.86 6.35
C GLU A 198 -10.23 3.37 6.68
N ASN A 199 -10.58 3.76 7.91
CA ASN A 199 -10.53 5.17 8.33
C ASN A 199 -9.08 5.68 8.43
N ASN A 200 -8.19 4.87 9.00
CA ASN A 200 -6.77 5.16 9.06
C ASN A 200 -6.14 5.22 7.66
N VAL A 201 -6.58 4.36 6.72
CA VAL A 201 -6.10 4.40 5.33
C VAL A 201 -6.36 5.74 4.66
N ILE A 202 -7.56 6.31 4.82
CA ILE A 202 -7.91 7.61 4.22
C ILE A 202 -7.08 8.73 4.86
N ALA A 203 -6.99 8.75 6.20
CA ALA A 203 -6.23 9.77 6.92
C ALA A 203 -4.75 9.76 6.52
N ILE A 204 -4.12 8.59 6.48
CA ILE A 204 -2.72 8.44 6.06
C ILE A 204 -2.51 8.89 4.61
N ALA A 205 -3.43 8.56 3.70
CA ALA A 205 -3.35 9.00 2.32
C ALA A 205 -3.42 10.53 2.19
N CYS A 206 -4.33 11.17 2.95
CA CYS A 206 -4.46 12.61 3.00
C CYS A 206 -3.20 13.28 3.57
N ASP A 207 -2.67 12.78 4.68
CA ASP A 207 -1.46 13.33 5.31
C ASP A 207 -0.24 13.20 4.40
N LEU A 208 -0.06 12.04 3.75
CA LEU A 208 0.99 11.84 2.76
C LEU A 208 0.84 12.78 1.56
N ALA A 209 -0.36 12.94 1.04
CA ALA A 209 -0.60 13.83 -0.08
C ALA A 209 -0.30 15.29 0.29
N ASN A 210 -0.76 15.74 1.47
CA ASN A 210 -0.46 17.10 1.96
C ASN A 210 1.04 17.32 2.11
N LEU A 211 1.76 16.38 2.71
CA LEU A 211 3.21 16.43 2.86
C LEU A 211 3.91 16.60 1.50
N LEU A 212 3.59 15.73 0.54
CA LEU A 212 4.24 15.71 -0.77
C LEU A 212 3.80 16.84 -1.73
N THR A 213 2.66 17.49 -1.46
CA THR A 213 2.15 18.61 -2.26
C THR A 213 2.52 19.99 -1.70
N THR A 214 3.35 20.02 -0.65
CA THR A 214 3.91 21.27 -0.10
C THR A 214 4.58 22.09 -1.20
N GLU A 215 4.22 23.37 -1.30
CA GLU A 215 4.75 24.26 -2.34
C GLU A 215 6.28 24.34 -2.26
N GLY A 216 6.94 24.21 -3.42
CA GLY A 216 8.40 24.29 -3.50
C GLY A 216 9.15 23.03 -3.07
N SER A 217 8.46 21.92 -2.77
CA SER A 217 9.11 20.63 -2.51
C SER A 217 10.03 20.23 -3.67
N PRO A 218 11.33 20.01 -3.43
CA PRO A 218 12.28 19.56 -4.46
C PRO A 218 12.24 18.04 -4.66
N ILE A 219 11.53 17.32 -3.80
CA ILE A 219 11.57 15.86 -3.71
C ILE A 219 10.64 15.23 -4.73
N LYS A 220 11.17 14.29 -5.50
CA LYS A 220 10.41 13.51 -6.48
C LYS A 220 10.03 12.15 -5.92
N THR A 221 8.80 11.70 -6.14
CA THR A 221 8.28 10.56 -5.40
C THR A 221 7.75 9.45 -6.30
N VAL A 222 8.04 8.20 -5.94
CA VAL A 222 7.37 7.01 -6.47
C VAL A 222 6.55 6.38 -5.35
N ILE A 223 5.28 6.11 -5.60
CA ILE A 223 4.37 5.44 -4.66
C ILE A 223 3.81 4.20 -5.32
N SER A 224 3.98 3.05 -4.69
CA SER A 224 3.43 1.78 -5.13
C SER A 224 2.47 1.22 -4.10
N THR A 225 1.31 0.74 -4.56
CA THR A 225 0.38 0.05 -3.67
C THR A 225 -0.44 -1.05 -4.32
N HIS A 226 -0.84 -2.06 -3.53
CA HIS A 226 -1.92 -2.99 -3.88
C HIS A 226 -3.27 -2.59 -3.27
N HIS A 227 -3.31 -1.56 -2.42
CA HIS A 227 -4.52 -1.17 -1.70
C HIS A 227 -5.36 -0.19 -2.53
N SER A 228 -6.48 -0.67 -3.08
CA SER A 228 -7.31 0.09 -4.02
C SER A 228 -7.86 1.40 -3.46
N LEU A 229 -8.35 1.43 -2.21
CA LEU A 229 -8.82 2.67 -1.57
C LEU A 229 -7.70 3.70 -1.43
N PHE A 230 -6.54 3.30 -0.89
CA PHE A 230 -5.36 4.15 -0.74
C PHE A 230 -4.91 4.74 -2.09
N PHE A 231 -4.81 3.90 -3.13
CA PHE A 231 -4.49 4.35 -4.49
C PHE A 231 -5.48 5.42 -4.98
N ASN A 232 -6.78 5.23 -4.74
CA ASN A 232 -7.81 6.16 -5.18
C ASN A 232 -7.81 7.50 -4.46
N VAL A 233 -7.60 7.49 -3.15
CA VAL A 233 -7.46 8.74 -2.39
C VAL A 233 -6.27 9.51 -2.94
N LEU A 234 -5.09 8.87 -3.07
CA LEU A 234 -3.90 9.51 -3.64
C LEU A 234 -4.09 9.97 -5.09
N PHE A 235 -4.77 9.16 -5.92
CA PHE A 235 -5.11 9.50 -7.31
C PHE A 235 -5.88 10.82 -7.37
N ASN A 236 -6.87 10.99 -6.50
CA ASN A 236 -7.69 12.19 -6.45
C ASN A 236 -6.92 13.38 -5.86
N GLU A 237 -6.21 13.16 -4.74
CA GLU A 237 -5.46 14.21 -4.05
C GLU A 237 -4.34 14.79 -4.91
N PHE A 238 -3.55 13.95 -5.59
CA PHE A 238 -2.50 14.43 -6.49
C PHE A 238 -3.01 14.97 -7.82
N GLY A 239 -4.26 14.60 -8.19
CA GLY A 239 -4.99 14.95 -9.42
C GLY A 239 -4.47 16.16 -10.16
N ARG A 240 -4.77 17.32 -9.57
CA ARG A 240 -4.47 18.63 -10.15
C ARG A 240 -3.37 19.38 -9.40
N LYS A 241 -2.90 18.84 -8.27
CA LYS A 241 -1.97 19.52 -7.36
C LYS A 241 -0.51 19.36 -7.81
N VAL A 242 -0.15 18.23 -8.44
CA VAL A 242 1.25 17.88 -8.75
C VAL A 242 1.38 17.28 -10.14
N LYS A 243 2.49 17.54 -10.86
CA LYS A 243 2.74 16.90 -12.16
C LYS A 243 3.03 15.43 -11.92
N ASN A 244 2.07 14.59 -12.27
CA ASN A 244 2.16 13.17 -11.96
C ASN A 244 2.04 12.27 -13.20
N LYS A 245 2.46 11.02 -13.01
CA LYS A 245 2.18 9.86 -13.86
C LYS A 245 1.54 8.78 -13.03
N ARG A 246 0.63 8.04 -13.66
CA ARG A 246 -0.19 7.03 -12.99
C ARG A 246 -0.19 5.77 -13.80
N TYR A 247 0.14 4.65 -13.17
CA TYR A 247 0.31 3.39 -13.88
C TYR A 247 -0.44 2.23 -13.22
N PHE A 248 -0.81 1.26 -14.06
CA PHE A 248 -0.99 -0.13 -13.65
C PHE A 248 0.26 -0.91 -14.04
N LEU A 249 0.79 -1.66 -13.08
CA LEU A 249 1.88 -2.60 -13.31
C LEU A 249 1.32 -4.02 -13.17
N HIS A 250 1.55 -4.84 -14.19
CA HIS A 250 1.15 -6.24 -14.22
C HIS A 250 2.35 -7.13 -14.50
N PHE A 251 2.41 -8.27 -13.83
CA PHE A 251 3.41 -9.31 -14.03
C PHE A 251 2.71 -10.53 -14.61
N LYS A 252 3.01 -10.86 -15.87
CA LYS A 252 2.38 -11.99 -16.58
C LYS A 252 3.14 -13.28 -16.33
N ASP A 253 4.44 -13.23 -16.59
CA ASP A 253 5.36 -14.37 -16.56
C ASP A 253 6.68 -13.97 -15.92
N PRO A 254 7.55 -14.94 -15.52
CA PRO A 254 8.83 -14.68 -14.85
C PRO A 254 9.74 -13.62 -15.48
N THR A 255 9.52 -13.30 -16.75
CA THR A 255 10.34 -12.37 -17.54
C THR A 255 9.54 -11.27 -18.23
N GLU A 256 8.24 -11.15 -18.00
CA GLU A 256 7.41 -10.16 -18.73
C GLU A 256 6.55 -9.32 -17.77
N TYR A 257 6.90 -8.03 -17.73
CA TYR A 257 6.13 -6.99 -17.06
C TYR A 257 5.42 -6.12 -18.10
N SER A 258 4.19 -5.73 -17.80
CA SER A 258 3.42 -4.76 -18.57
C SER A 258 3.13 -3.53 -17.70
N LEU A 259 3.26 -2.35 -18.27
CA LEU A 259 2.97 -1.08 -17.63
C LEU A 259 1.95 -0.32 -18.49
N GLN A 260 0.83 0.08 -17.92
CA GLN A 260 -0.22 0.83 -18.60
C GLN A 260 -0.46 2.16 -17.91
N ASP A 261 -0.40 3.28 -18.65
CA ASP A 261 -0.78 4.60 -18.12
C ASP A 261 -2.30 4.65 -17.87
N THR A 262 -2.74 5.21 -16.74
CA THR A 262 -4.17 5.26 -16.41
C THR A 262 -4.87 6.50 -16.99
N ASN A 263 -4.13 7.47 -17.54
CA ASN A 263 -4.63 8.81 -17.90
C ASN A 263 -5.40 9.46 -16.72
N ASP A 264 -6.29 10.42 -17.02
CA ASP A 264 -7.17 11.09 -16.04
C ASP A 264 -8.37 10.23 -15.59
N THR A 265 -8.50 8.99 -16.07
CA THR A 265 -9.62 8.12 -15.69
C THR A 265 -9.38 7.57 -14.29
N PRO A 266 -10.24 7.89 -13.31
CA PRO A 266 -10.12 7.34 -11.97
C PRO A 266 -10.17 5.82 -11.99
N PHE A 267 -9.33 5.20 -11.17
CA PHE A 267 -9.41 3.77 -10.91
C PHE A 267 -10.71 3.50 -10.14
N PHE A 268 -11.72 2.98 -10.84
CA PHE A 268 -12.93 2.56 -10.15
C PHE A 268 -12.54 1.37 -9.27
N HIS A 269 -12.52 1.58 -7.95
CA HIS A 269 -12.25 0.56 -6.93
C HIS A 269 -12.93 -0.78 -7.25
N HIS A 270 -14.15 -0.72 -7.77
CA HIS A 270 -14.94 -1.89 -8.16
C HIS A 270 -14.31 -2.68 -9.31
N ILE A 271 -13.73 -2.02 -10.32
CA ILE A 271 -13.10 -2.69 -11.46
C ILE A 271 -11.85 -3.43 -11.02
N ALA A 272 -11.07 -2.84 -10.11
CA ALA A 272 -9.92 -3.48 -9.51
C ALA A 272 -10.28 -4.73 -8.71
N THR A 273 -11.28 -4.60 -7.83
CA THR A 273 -11.81 -5.71 -7.06
C THR A 273 -12.37 -6.78 -7.99
N LEU A 274 -13.08 -6.41 -9.06
CA LEU A 274 -13.57 -7.39 -10.05
C LEU A 274 -12.44 -8.09 -10.81
N SER A 275 -11.37 -7.37 -11.16
CA SER A 275 -10.16 -7.96 -11.76
C SER A 275 -9.49 -8.96 -10.82
N GLU A 276 -9.35 -8.63 -9.53
CA GLU A 276 -8.83 -9.54 -8.52
C GLU A 276 -9.71 -10.79 -8.35
N LEU A 277 -11.03 -10.62 -8.25
CA LEU A 277 -11.97 -11.72 -8.14
C LEU A 277 -11.93 -12.63 -9.38
N LYS A 278 -11.68 -12.08 -10.58
CA LYS A 278 -11.46 -12.86 -11.79
C LYS A 278 -10.21 -13.73 -11.70
N GLN A 279 -9.07 -13.15 -11.31
CA GLN A 279 -7.81 -13.91 -11.14
C GLN A 279 -7.93 -14.99 -10.06
N VAL A 280 -8.68 -14.72 -9.00
CA VAL A 280 -9.00 -15.71 -7.95
C VAL A 280 -9.78 -16.89 -8.52
N VAL A 281 -10.77 -16.65 -9.40
CA VAL A 281 -11.52 -17.71 -10.08
C VAL A 281 -10.61 -18.50 -11.02
N GLU A 282 -9.77 -17.84 -11.80
CA GLU A 282 -8.82 -18.47 -12.72
C GLU A 282 -7.77 -19.34 -12.01
N SER A 283 -7.27 -18.88 -10.86
CA SER A 283 -6.31 -19.62 -10.03
C SER A 283 -6.95 -20.72 -9.17
N ASN A 284 -8.30 -20.78 -9.13
CA ASN A 284 -9.09 -21.70 -8.32
C ASN A 284 -8.80 -21.66 -6.80
N ARG A 285 -8.20 -20.56 -6.31
CA ARG A 285 -7.88 -20.35 -4.88
C ARG A 285 -8.88 -19.41 -4.24
N ILE A 286 -10.11 -19.89 -4.08
CA ILE A 286 -11.24 -19.07 -3.64
C ILE A 286 -11.54 -19.32 -2.16
N TYR A 287 -11.45 -18.25 -1.36
CA TYR A 287 -11.72 -18.23 0.08
C TYR A 287 -13.05 -17.54 0.38
N THR A 288 -13.62 -17.81 1.56
CA THR A 288 -14.92 -17.25 1.98
C THR A 288 -14.96 -15.72 1.94
N PHE A 289 -13.87 -15.05 2.29
CA PHE A 289 -13.82 -13.58 2.28
C PHE A 289 -13.95 -12.96 0.87
N HIS A 290 -13.70 -13.72 -0.20
CA HIS A 290 -13.93 -13.22 -1.57
C HIS A 290 -15.41 -12.93 -1.84
N PHE A 291 -16.35 -13.61 -1.15
CA PHE A 291 -17.77 -13.26 -1.22
C PHE A 291 -18.06 -11.87 -0.65
N ASN A 292 -17.30 -11.42 0.37
CA ASN A 292 -17.42 -10.06 0.90
C ASN A 292 -16.96 -9.02 -0.13
N ALA A 293 -15.85 -9.29 -0.82
CA ALA A 293 -15.35 -8.43 -1.89
C ALA A 293 -16.35 -8.33 -3.05
N LEU A 294 -16.89 -9.47 -3.51
CA LEU A 294 -17.92 -9.51 -4.56
C LEU A 294 -19.18 -8.76 -4.14
N ARG A 295 -19.64 -8.96 -2.89
CA ARG A 295 -20.78 -8.24 -2.32
C ARG A 295 -20.53 -6.73 -2.29
N SER A 296 -19.38 -6.26 -1.83
CA SER A 296 -19.06 -4.83 -1.79
C SER A 296 -19.13 -4.19 -3.17
N VAL A 297 -18.72 -4.92 -4.22
CA VAL A 297 -18.89 -4.45 -5.61
C VAL A 297 -20.36 -4.40 -6.02
N LEU A 298 -21.12 -5.47 -5.75
CA LEU A 298 -22.54 -5.56 -6.06
C LEU A 298 -23.35 -4.45 -5.35
N GLU A 299 -23.07 -4.15 -4.08
CA GLU A 299 -23.75 -3.10 -3.32
C GLU A 299 -23.51 -1.71 -3.91
N LYS A 300 -22.26 -1.41 -4.26
CA LYS A 300 -21.90 -0.13 -4.87
C LYS A 300 -22.46 -0.01 -6.29
N THR A 301 -22.57 -1.13 -7.02
CA THR A 301 -23.23 -1.20 -8.33
C THR A 301 -24.74 -0.98 -8.21
N ALA A 302 -25.40 -1.63 -7.24
CA ALA A 302 -26.81 -1.43 -6.95
C ALA A 302 -27.10 0.03 -6.62
N THR A 303 -26.27 0.64 -5.79
CA THR A 303 -26.36 2.07 -5.45
C THR A 303 -26.21 2.96 -6.69
N PHE A 304 -25.23 2.67 -7.56
CA PHE A 304 -24.98 3.43 -8.79
C PHE A 304 -26.18 3.40 -9.76
N PHE A 305 -26.83 2.24 -9.92
CA PHE A 305 -28.00 2.08 -10.76
C PHE A 305 -29.33 2.43 -10.07
N GLY A 306 -29.31 2.83 -8.80
CA GLY A 306 -30.50 3.22 -8.05
C GLY A 306 -31.41 2.04 -7.67
N TYR A 307 -30.84 0.85 -7.46
CA TYR A 307 -31.59 -0.33 -7.04
C TYR A 307 -31.82 -0.36 -5.52
N ASP A 308 -33.04 -0.72 -5.12
CA ASP A 308 -33.40 -0.87 -3.70
C ASP A 308 -32.81 -2.13 -3.03
N LYS A 309 -32.37 -3.10 -3.83
CA LYS A 309 -31.82 -4.38 -3.36
C LYS A 309 -30.58 -4.79 -4.16
N ILE A 310 -29.62 -5.40 -3.49
CA ILE A 310 -28.39 -5.93 -4.10
C ILE A 310 -28.70 -7.01 -5.16
N ASP A 311 -29.75 -7.80 -4.94
CA ASP A 311 -30.12 -8.92 -5.81
C ASP A 311 -30.56 -8.46 -7.20
N ASN A 312 -30.97 -7.19 -7.35
CA ASN A 312 -31.24 -6.61 -8.66
C ASN A 312 -29.99 -6.61 -9.56
N CYS A 313 -28.78 -6.65 -8.97
CA CYS A 313 -27.54 -6.81 -9.71
C CYS A 313 -27.41 -8.20 -10.35
N ILE A 314 -28.00 -9.23 -9.76
CA ILE A 314 -27.93 -10.62 -10.26
C ILE A 314 -29.27 -11.12 -10.85
N HIS A 315 -30.32 -10.30 -10.80
CA HIS A 315 -31.63 -10.62 -11.36
C HIS A 315 -31.54 -10.96 -12.86
N GLY A 316 -32.19 -12.04 -13.27
CA GLY A 316 -32.15 -12.53 -14.65
C GLY A 316 -30.92 -13.37 -15.03
N LEU A 317 -30.04 -13.68 -14.07
CA LEU A 317 -29.05 -14.75 -14.22
C LEU A 317 -29.68 -16.10 -13.89
N GLU A 318 -29.17 -17.18 -14.51
CA GLU A 318 -29.57 -18.54 -14.13
C GLU A 318 -29.26 -18.80 -12.65
N ASP A 319 -30.22 -19.37 -11.91
CA ASP A 319 -30.14 -19.64 -10.47
C ASP A 319 -30.07 -18.41 -9.54
N GLU A 320 -30.73 -17.29 -9.90
CA GLU A 320 -30.77 -16.07 -9.08
C GLU A 320 -31.10 -16.30 -7.59
N VAL A 321 -32.02 -17.24 -7.28
CA VAL A 321 -32.41 -17.58 -5.91
C VAL A 321 -31.27 -18.27 -5.14
N LEU A 322 -30.47 -19.09 -5.83
CA LEU A 322 -29.28 -19.70 -5.24
C LEU A 322 -28.19 -18.66 -5.02
N PHE A 323 -28.02 -17.73 -5.96
CA PHE A 323 -27.04 -16.66 -5.88
C PHE A 323 -27.33 -15.68 -4.75
N GLU A 324 -28.59 -15.25 -4.59
CA GLU A 324 -29.03 -14.42 -3.47
C GLU A 324 -28.73 -15.12 -2.13
N ARG A 325 -29.10 -16.40 -2.00
CA ARG A 325 -28.83 -17.19 -0.78
C ARG A 325 -27.33 -17.33 -0.51
N ALA A 326 -26.53 -17.59 -1.54
CA ALA A 326 -25.09 -17.73 -1.41
C ALA A 326 -24.43 -16.42 -0.96
N LEU A 327 -24.82 -15.29 -1.59
CA LEU A 327 -24.37 -13.97 -1.18
C LEU A 327 -24.73 -13.73 0.28
N GLN A 328 -25.98 -13.93 0.70
CA GLN A 328 -26.40 -13.73 2.09
C GLN A 328 -25.65 -14.64 3.08
N LEU A 329 -25.49 -15.93 2.77
CA LEU A 329 -24.86 -16.91 3.66
C LEU A 329 -23.35 -16.69 3.80
N PHE A 330 -22.64 -16.51 2.68
CA PHE A 330 -21.17 -16.44 2.68
C PHE A 330 -20.63 -15.05 2.99
N SER A 331 -21.44 -14.00 2.88
CA SER A 331 -21.01 -12.64 3.22
C SER A 331 -21.43 -12.13 4.60
N HIS A 332 -22.37 -12.79 5.28
CA HIS A 332 -22.74 -12.47 6.67
C HIS A 332 -22.20 -13.45 7.70
N GLY A 333 -21.56 -14.54 7.27
CA GLY A 333 -20.83 -15.40 8.21
C GLY A 333 -19.73 -14.60 8.90
N LYS A 334 -19.50 -14.88 10.19
CA LYS A 334 -18.39 -14.31 10.99
C LYS A 334 -17.03 -14.83 10.50
N TYR A 335 -16.76 -14.79 9.20
CA TYR A 335 -15.52 -15.25 8.61
C TYR A 335 -14.50 -14.13 8.79
N SER A 336 -13.54 -14.39 9.67
CA SER A 336 -12.43 -13.50 9.92
C SER A 336 -11.55 -13.43 8.66
N ILE A 337 -11.20 -12.22 8.23
CA ILE A 337 -10.14 -12.01 7.21
C ILE A 337 -8.81 -12.61 7.72
N PHE A 338 -8.64 -12.69 9.05
CA PHE A 338 -7.46 -13.22 9.71
C PHE A 338 -7.42 -14.76 9.79
N ASP A 339 -8.47 -15.46 9.38
CA ASP A 339 -8.49 -16.93 9.30
C ASP A 339 -9.23 -17.41 8.03
N PRO A 340 -8.58 -17.29 6.85
CA PRO A 340 -9.21 -17.53 5.57
C PRO A 340 -9.43 -19.04 5.33
N VAL A 341 -10.69 -19.47 5.34
CA VAL A 341 -11.06 -20.84 4.99
C VAL A 341 -11.25 -20.97 3.48
N GLU A 342 -10.46 -21.83 2.85
CA GLU A 342 -10.63 -22.17 1.44
C GLU A 342 -11.97 -22.88 1.24
N MET A 343 -12.70 -22.49 0.20
CA MET A 343 -14.03 -23.02 -0.05
C MET A 343 -13.98 -24.43 -0.66
N GLY A 344 -15.00 -25.24 -0.38
CA GLY A 344 -15.21 -26.50 -1.11
C GLY A 344 -15.55 -26.24 -2.59
N ASP A 345 -15.32 -27.23 -3.44
CA ASP A 345 -15.44 -27.10 -4.91
C ASP A 345 -16.81 -26.59 -5.36
N ASP A 346 -17.89 -27.03 -4.73
CA ASP A 346 -19.26 -26.57 -5.04
C ASP A 346 -19.41 -25.05 -4.83
N ASN A 347 -18.85 -24.53 -3.73
CA ASN A 347 -18.90 -23.10 -3.41
C ASN A 347 -17.96 -22.30 -4.33
N LYS A 348 -16.83 -22.87 -4.76
CA LYS A 348 -15.94 -22.24 -5.74
C LYS A 348 -16.63 -22.09 -7.10
N GLN A 349 -17.29 -23.14 -7.57
CA GLN A 349 -18.07 -23.12 -8.81
C GLN A 349 -19.21 -22.10 -8.72
N LEU A 350 -19.93 -22.08 -7.59
CA LEU A 350 -21.00 -21.11 -7.35
C LEU A 350 -20.49 -19.66 -7.38
N PHE A 351 -19.36 -19.38 -6.70
CA PHE A 351 -18.72 -18.06 -6.74
C PHE A 351 -18.35 -17.65 -8.17
N GLY A 352 -17.72 -18.54 -8.94
CA GLY A 352 -17.35 -18.30 -10.33
C GLY A 352 -18.57 -18.00 -11.22
N ARG A 353 -19.69 -18.71 -11.02
CA ARG A 353 -20.94 -18.46 -11.75
C ARG A 353 -21.53 -17.09 -11.43
N ILE A 354 -21.58 -16.70 -10.15
CA ILE A 354 -22.09 -15.38 -9.74
C ILE A 354 -21.23 -14.27 -10.33
N LEU A 355 -19.90 -14.37 -10.21
CA LEU A 355 -18.98 -13.36 -10.74
C LEU A 355 -19.11 -13.23 -12.26
N ASN A 356 -19.11 -14.35 -12.99
CA ASN A 356 -19.21 -14.33 -14.46
C ASN A 356 -20.56 -13.78 -14.93
N GLY A 357 -21.65 -14.18 -14.29
CA GLY A 357 -22.98 -13.66 -14.60
C GLY A 357 -23.05 -12.14 -14.37
N PHE A 358 -22.54 -11.68 -13.22
CA PHE A 358 -22.51 -10.25 -12.90
C PHE A 358 -21.67 -9.44 -13.90
N VAL A 359 -20.47 -9.93 -14.23
CA VAL A 359 -19.58 -9.24 -15.18
C VAL A 359 -20.18 -9.19 -16.59
N THR A 360 -20.84 -10.27 -17.02
CA THR A 360 -21.48 -10.35 -18.33
C THR A 360 -22.67 -9.40 -18.43
N LYS A 361 -23.47 -9.29 -17.37
CA LYS A 361 -24.70 -8.47 -17.36
C LYS A 361 -24.44 -6.96 -17.48
N TYR A 362 -23.36 -6.46 -16.87
CA TYR A 362 -23.06 -5.03 -16.83
C TYR A 362 -21.94 -4.58 -17.78
N GLU A 363 -21.39 -5.50 -18.57
CA GLU A 363 -20.38 -5.22 -19.61
C GLU A 363 -19.22 -4.33 -19.12
N PHE A 364 -18.66 -4.65 -17.94
CA PHE A 364 -17.59 -3.83 -17.36
C PHE A 364 -16.39 -3.72 -18.31
N HIS A 365 -15.93 -2.48 -18.54
CA HIS A 365 -14.66 -2.21 -19.21
C HIS A 365 -13.50 -2.38 -18.23
N PHE A 366 -12.85 -3.52 -18.27
CA PHE A 366 -11.61 -3.78 -17.55
C PHE A 366 -10.42 -3.16 -18.28
N PRO A 367 -9.39 -2.65 -17.57
CA PRO A 367 -8.14 -2.23 -18.19
C PRO A 367 -7.53 -3.38 -18.99
N GLU A 368 -7.11 -3.10 -20.23
CA GLU A 368 -6.55 -4.11 -21.15
C GLU A 368 -5.41 -4.92 -20.54
N ILE A 369 -4.59 -4.28 -19.69
CA ILE A 369 -3.49 -4.92 -18.99
C ILE A 369 -3.92 -6.11 -18.09
N PHE A 370 -5.17 -6.11 -17.62
CA PHE A 370 -5.75 -7.18 -16.79
C PHE A 370 -6.64 -8.15 -17.59
N ASN A 371 -6.84 -7.92 -18.90
CA ASN A 371 -7.71 -8.73 -19.76
C ASN A 371 -6.97 -9.75 -20.64
N GLU A 372 -5.64 -9.66 -20.73
CA GLU A 372 -4.88 -10.64 -21.51
C GLU A 372 -4.80 -11.95 -20.72
N SER A 373 -5.67 -12.89 -21.09
CA SER A 373 -5.65 -14.27 -20.64
C SER A 373 -4.27 -14.87 -20.90
N ASN A 374 -3.75 -15.58 -19.89
CA ASN A 374 -2.62 -16.49 -20.07
C ASN A 374 -2.93 -17.39 -21.28
N PRO A 375 -2.06 -17.47 -22.29
CA PRO A 375 -2.18 -18.50 -23.31
C PRO A 375 -2.24 -19.84 -22.57
N ALA A 376 -3.34 -20.56 -22.78
CA ALA A 376 -3.66 -21.81 -22.12
C ALA A 376 -2.42 -22.70 -21.97
N ALA A 377 -2.27 -23.30 -20.79
CA ALA A 377 -1.45 -24.49 -20.61
C ALA A 377 -2.00 -25.60 -21.53
N THR A 378 -1.56 -25.61 -22.79
CA THR A 378 -1.63 -26.79 -23.65
C THR A 378 -0.48 -27.71 -23.28
N THR A 379 -0.77 -28.68 -22.41
CA THR A 379 -0.24 -30.05 -22.49
C THR A 379 -1.18 -31.00 -21.80
#